data_AF-A0A0H5QFV3-F1
#
_entry.id   AF-A0A0H5QFV3-F1
#
_cell.length_a   1.000
_cell.length_b   1.000
_cell.length_c   1.000
_cell.angle_alpha   90.00
_cell.angle_beta   90.00
_cell.angle_gamma   90.00
#
_symmetry.space_group_name_H-M   'P 1'
#
loop_
_entity.id
_entity.type
_entity.pdbx_description
1 polymer ?
#
loop_
_entity_poly.entity_id
_entity_poly.type
_entity_poly.pdbx_seq_one_letter_code
_entity_poly.pdbx_strand_id
1 'polypeptide(L)' 'MEDVTFTRYDTADYLKTEADIAAYLKAAMEGSEDDPACITRAMEVVARVRKTICVAS' A
#
# COMPACT_ATOMS: atom_id res chain seq x y z
N MET A 1 -8.97 -21.59 22.95
CA MET A 1 -7.86 -21.26 22.03
C MET A 1 -8.53 -20.85 20.74
N GLU A 2 -8.80 -19.57 20.56
CA GLU A 2 -9.28 -19.08 19.27
C GLU A 2 -8.20 -19.34 18.22
N ASP A 3 -8.61 -19.97 17.12
CA ASP A 3 -7.81 -20.17 15.93
C ASP A 3 -7.68 -18.80 15.24
N VAL A 4 -6.62 -18.07 15.57
CA VAL A 4 -6.37 -16.76 14.96
C VAL A 4 -5.88 -16.99 13.55
N THR A 5 -6.78 -16.83 12.58
CA THR A 5 -6.44 -16.94 11.16
C THR A 5 -5.65 -15.70 10.74
N PHE A 6 -4.32 -15.80 10.74
CA PHE A 6 -3.45 -14.77 10.17
C PHE A 6 -3.50 -14.85 8.65
N THR A 7 -4.39 -14.06 8.03
CA THR A 7 -4.35 -13.84 6.58
C THR A 7 -3.06 -13.12 6.22
N ARG A 8 -2.47 -13.44 5.05
CA ARG A 8 -1.27 -12.74 4.55
C ARG A 8 -1.52 -11.24 4.57
N TYR A 9 -0.70 -10.52 5.32
CA TYR A 9 -0.72 -9.06 5.33
C TYR A 9 -0.38 -8.57 3.93
N ASP A 10 -1.37 -8.02 3.23
CA ASP A 10 -1.19 -7.35 1.95
C ASP A 10 -1.47 -5.87 2.16
N THR A 11 -0.42 -5.05 2.08
CA THR A 11 -0.50 -3.61 2.29
C THR A 11 -1.53 -2.97 1.35
N ALA A 12 -1.78 -3.55 0.17
CA ALA A 12 -2.75 -3.03 -0.78
C ALA A 12 -4.21 -3.17 -0.29
N ASP A 13 -4.51 -4.07 0.64
CA ASP A 13 -5.86 -4.13 1.25
C ASP A 13 -6.08 -2.98 2.22
N TYR A 14 -5.04 -2.44 2.87
CA TYR A 14 -5.19 -1.31 3.79
C TYR A 14 -5.28 0.04 3.07
N LEU A 15 -4.71 0.11 1.86
CA LEU A 15 -4.73 1.26 0.95
C LEU A 15 -6.10 1.41 0.27
N LYS A 16 -7.15 1.81 1.01
CA LYS A 16 -8.51 2.01 0.44
C LYS A 16 -8.86 3.46 0.13
N THR A 17 -8.07 4.41 0.62
CA THR A 17 -8.33 5.85 0.47
C THR A 17 -7.10 6.60 -0.01
N GLU A 18 -7.30 7.75 -0.66
CA GLU A 18 -6.20 8.61 -1.09
C GLU A 18 -5.32 9.07 0.09
N ALA A 19 -5.90 9.20 1.29
CA ALA A 19 -5.16 9.53 2.50
C ALA A 19 -4.20 8.41 2.93
N ASP A 20 -4.63 7.15 2.86
CA ASP A 20 -3.79 5.99 3.18
C ASP A 20 -2.65 5.85 2.16
N ILE A 21 -2.96 6.06 0.88
CA ILE A 21 -1.97 6.12 -0.21
C ILE A 21 -0.92 7.18 0.07
N ALA A 22 -1.33 8.39 0.44
CA ALA A 22 -0.39 9.47 0.75
C ALA A 22 0.47 9.16 1.98
N ALA A 23 -0.11 8.56 3.02
CA ALA A 23 0.63 8.14 4.21
C ALA A 23 1.67 7.06 3.90
N TYR A 24 1.31 6.06 3.08
CA TYR A 24 2.21 5.01 2.64
C TYR A 24 3.32 5.54 1.73
N LEU A 25 3.01 6.42 0.78
CA LEU A 25 4.00 7.06 -0.10
C LEU A 25 4.98 7.93 0.70
N LYS A 26 4.49 8.62 1.73
CA LYS A 26 5.33 9.40 2.64
C LYS A 26 6.27 8.50 3.44
N ALA A 27 5.75 7.42 4.03
CA ALA A 27 6.58 6.44 4.73
C ALA A 27 7.60 5.75 3.80
N ALA A 28 7.21 5.46 2.55
CA ALA A 28 8.11 4.91 1.53
C ALA A 28 9.19 5.91 1.11
N MET A 29 8.88 7.22 1.01
CA MET A 29 9.87 8.26 0.74
C MET A 29 10.84 8.44 1.90
N GLU A 30 10.38 8.41 3.15
CA GLU A 30 11.24 8.45 4.34
C GLU A 30 12.11 7.18 4.46
N GLY A 31 11.62 6.01 4.01
CA GLY A 31 12.37 4.76 4.01
C GLY A 31 13.25 4.51 2.76
N SER A 32 13.13 5.33 1.71
CA SER A 32 13.87 5.13 0.46
C SER A 32 15.26 5.75 0.41
N GLU A 33 15.73 6.31 1.53
CA GLU A 33 17.16 6.61 1.70
C GLU A 33 18.01 5.34 1.54
N ASP A 34 17.45 4.16 1.83
CA ASP A 34 18.14 2.87 1.81
C ASP A 34 17.93 2.08 0.50
N ASP A 35 16.76 2.19 -0.15
CA ASP A 35 16.46 1.45 -1.38
C ASP A 35 15.48 2.18 -2.32
N PRO A 36 15.90 2.57 -3.55
CA PRO A 36 15.03 3.22 -4.53
C PRO A 36 14.03 2.25 -5.21
N ALA A 37 14.24 0.93 -5.12
CA ALA A 37 13.27 -0.04 -5.59
C ALA A 37 12.02 -0.07 -4.70
N CYS A 38 12.13 0.35 -3.43
CA CYS A 38 11.01 0.53 -2.51
C CYS A 38 10.00 1.59 -3.01
N ILE A 39 10.46 2.78 -3.42
CA ILE A 39 9.60 3.79 -4.08
C ILE A 39 8.93 3.22 -5.34
N THR A 40 9.68 2.49 -6.16
CA THR A 40 9.15 1.89 -7.39
C THR A 40 8.01 0.91 -7.06
N ARG A 41 8.24 0.02 -6.09
CA ARG A 41 7.25 -0.95 -5.61
C ARG A 41 6.03 -0.25 -5.02
N ALA A 42 6.23 0.82 -4.25
CA ALA A 42 5.15 1.60 -3.66
C ALA A 42 4.29 2.27 -4.75
N MET A 43 4.91 2.83 -5.79
CA MET A 43 4.20 3.40 -6.93
C MET A 43 3.38 2.35 -7.70
N GLU A 44 3.89 1.12 -7.85
CA GLU A 44 3.13 0.01 -8.47
C GLU A 44 1.89 -0.37 -7.65
N VAL A 45 2.03 -0.44 -6.32
CA VAL A 45 0.91 -0.71 -5.40
C VAL A 45 -0.13 0.39 -5.50
N VAL A 46 0.31 1.65 -5.46
CA VAL A 46 -0.59 2.82 -5.58
C VAL A 46 -1.31 2.85 -6.94
N ALA A 47 -0.63 2.51 -8.04
CA ALA A 47 -1.27 2.42 -9.35
C ALA A 47 -2.37 1.35 -9.39
N ARG A 48 -2.14 0.18 -8.76
CA ARG A 48 -3.15 -0.89 -8.63
C ARG A 48 -4.33 -0.48 -7.76
N VAL A 49 -4.05 0.15 -6.63
CA VAL A 49 -5.06 0.63 -5.69
C VAL A 49 -5.95 1.69 -6.35
N ARG A 50 -5.35 2.71 -7.00
CA ARG A 50 -6.11 3.77 -7.70
C ARG A 50 -7.02 3.20 -8.79
N LYS A 51 -6.56 2.18 -9.51
CA LYS A 51 -7.38 1.46 -10.49
C LYS A 51 -8.61 0.79 -9.84
N THR A 52 -8.46 0.23 -8.64
CA THR A 52 -9.54 -0.41 -7.88
C THR A 52 -10.52 0.62 -7.32
N ILE A 53 -10.05 1.76 -6.81
CA ILE A 53 -10.92 2.81 -6.24
C ILE A 53 -11.73 3.48 -7.36
N CYS A 54 -11.12 3.74 -8.52
CA CYS A 54 -11.78 4.40 -9.65
C CYS A 54 -12.82 3.49 -10.35
N VAL A 55 -12.62 2.17 -10.37
CA VAL A 55 -13.58 1.23 -11.00
C VAL A 55 -14.78 0.91 -10.10
N ALA A 56 -14.73 1.29 -8.82
CA ALA A 56 -15.81 1.12 -7.86
C ALA A 56 -16.76 2.34 -7.76
N SER A 57 -16.51 3.41 -8.53
CA SER A 57 -17.32 4.64 -8.58
C SER A 57 -18.21 4.71 -9.82
#